data_AF-A0A2A2QWF1-F1
#
_entry.id   AF-A0A2A2QWF1-F1
#
_cell.length_a   1.000
_cell.length_b   1.000
_cell.length_c   1.000
_cell.angle_alpha   90.00
_cell.angle_beta   90.00
_cell.angle_gamma   90.00
#
_symmetry.space_group_name_H-M   'P 1'
#
loop_
_entity.id
_entity.type
_entity.pdbx_description
1 polymer ?
#
loop_
_entity_poly.entity_id
_entity_poly.type
_entity_poly.pdbx_seq_one_letter_code
_entity_poly.pdbx_strand_id
1 'polypeptide(L)'
;MRNNHAALTRTDTGGLDLRWFPTAAAAAEVAKDREIAPPKPARGILVGKLAQELGLHPRTVRRAWQNGQIPGVELSARRLLIPRDACNLIKTYGLGGYIRRIAAGRH
;
A
#
# COMPACT_ATOMS: atom_id res chain seq x y z
N MET A 1 23.28 -34.81 15.99
CA MET A 1 22.05 -34.67 15.18
C MET A 1 22.31 -33.62 14.12
N ARG A 2 22.20 -33.95 12.83
CA ARG A 2 22.31 -32.97 11.75
C ARG A 2 20.95 -32.27 11.61
N ASN A 3 20.89 -30.97 11.88
CA ASN A 3 19.69 -30.16 11.67
C ASN A 3 19.50 -29.98 10.15
N ASN A 4 18.68 -30.83 9.53
CA ASN A 4 18.44 -30.84 8.08
C ASN A 4 17.27 -29.94 7.64
N HIS A 5 16.76 -29.08 8.53
CA HIS A 5 15.61 -28.23 8.24
C HIS A 5 16.04 -26.77 8.33
N ALA A 6 15.79 -26.00 7.27
CA ALA A 6 16.11 -24.58 7.22
C ALA A 6 14.89 -23.79 6.75
N ALA A 7 14.69 -22.60 7.31
CA ALA A 7 13.73 -21.63 6.80
C ALA A 7 14.45 -20.33 6.41
N LEU A 8 14.05 -19.78 5.27
CA LEU A 8 14.43 -18.44 4.86
C LEU A 8 13.52 -17.44 5.58
N THR A 9 14.13 -16.56 6.36
CA THR A 9 13.45 -15.51 7.10
C THR A 9 13.86 -14.16 6.53
N ARG A 10 12.92 -13.22 6.42
CA ARG A 10 13.26 -11.84 6.06
C ARG A 10 13.65 -11.08 7.33
N THR A 11 14.71 -10.28 7.30
CA THR A 11 15.07 -9.39 8.41
C THR A 11 14.24 -8.11 8.36
N ASP A 12 14.20 -7.33 9.43
CA ASP A 12 13.47 -6.04 9.45
C ASP A 12 14.09 -4.99 8.53
N THR A 13 15.35 -5.19 8.13
CA THR A 13 16.05 -4.41 7.10
C THR A 13 15.75 -4.87 5.67
N GLY A 14 14.92 -5.91 5.50
CA GLY A 14 14.53 -6.46 4.20
C GLY A 14 15.50 -7.51 3.62
N GLY A 15 16.59 -7.82 4.31
CA GLY A 15 17.53 -8.89 3.94
C GLY A 15 16.93 -10.28 4.12
N LEU A 16 17.52 -11.29 3.47
CA LEU A 16 17.15 -12.70 3.66
C LEU A 16 18.19 -13.37 4.57
N ASP A 17 17.74 -13.98 5.65
CA ASP A 17 18.55 -14.72 6.61
C ASP A 17 18.09 -16.19 6.68
N LEU A 18 19.04 -17.12 6.72
CA LEU A 18 18.76 -18.56 6.74
C LEU A 18 18.87 -19.08 8.17
N ARG A 19 17.76 -19.55 8.74
CA ARG A 19 17.74 -20.17 10.08
C ARG A 19 17.57 -21.67 10.00
N TRP A 20 18.36 -22.38 10.79
CA TRP A 20 18.33 -23.83 10.91
C TRP A 20 17.48 -24.25 12.10
N PHE A 21 16.66 -25.28 11.90
CA PHE A 21 15.71 -25.80 12.87
C PHE A 21 15.98 -27.28 13.12
N PRO A 22 15.73 -27.76 14.35
CA PRO A 22 15.88 -29.17 14.70
C PRO A 22 14.79 -30.04 14.06
N THR A 23 13.63 -29.47 13.69
CA THR A 23 12.50 -30.21 13.12
C THR A 23 11.86 -29.46 11.95
N ALA A 24 11.28 -30.19 11.01
CA ALA A 24 10.53 -29.63 9.88
C ALA A 24 9.32 -28.79 10.34
N ALA A 25 8.65 -29.22 11.41
CA ALA A 25 7.50 -28.51 11.98
C ALA A 25 7.90 -27.12 12.51
N ALA A 26 9.04 -27.01 13.22
CA ALA A 26 9.53 -25.73 13.72
C ALA A 26 9.92 -24.77 12.57
N ALA A 27 10.55 -25.29 11.51
CA ALA A 27 10.83 -24.50 10.31
C ALA A 27 9.55 -24.01 9.61
N ALA A 28 8.52 -24.87 9.54
CA ALA A 28 7.25 -24.56 8.91
C ALA A 28 6.45 -23.50 9.69
N GLU A 29 6.42 -23.55 11.03
CA GLU A 29 5.76 -22.52 11.84
C GLU A 29 6.34 -21.11 11.58
N VAL A 30 7.68 -21.00 11.52
CA VAL A 30 8.34 -19.71 11.22
C VAL A 30 8.10 -19.25 9.79
N ALA A 31 7.97 -20.19 8.84
CA ALA A 31 7.61 -19.86 7.45
C ALA A 31 6.15 -19.35 7.34
N LYS A 32 5.23 -19.88 8.15
CA LYS A 32 3.82 -19.44 8.17
C LYS A 32 3.65 -18.02 8.68
N ASP A 33 4.48 -17.58 9.64
CA ASP A 33 4.41 -16.24 10.25
C ASP A 33 4.67 -15.08 9.27
N ARG A 34 5.11 -15.37 8.03
CA ARG A 34 5.34 -14.35 7.01
C ARG A 34 4.90 -14.76 5.61
N GLU A 35 3.83 -15.54 5.50
CA GLU A 35 3.00 -15.46 4.29
C GLU A 35 2.39 -14.06 4.28
N ILE A 36 3.11 -13.11 3.66
CA ILE A 36 2.57 -11.81 3.29
C ILE A 36 1.38 -12.15 2.40
N ALA A 37 0.20 -12.17 3.02
CA ALA A 37 -1.05 -12.31 2.30
C ALA A 37 -0.94 -11.37 1.10
N PRO A 38 -1.26 -11.84 -0.13
CA PRO A 38 -1.26 -10.96 -1.29
C PRO A 38 -2.05 -9.71 -0.87
N PRO A 39 -1.50 -8.50 -1.07
CA PRO A 39 -2.09 -7.30 -0.49
C PRO A 39 -3.57 -7.32 -0.81
N LYS A 40 -4.41 -7.35 0.25
CA LYS A 40 -5.88 -7.26 0.12
C LYS A 40 -6.15 -6.26 -1.01
N PRO A 41 -7.01 -6.57 -2.00
CA PRO A 41 -7.22 -5.70 -3.14
C PRO A 41 -7.41 -4.29 -2.60
N ALA A 42 -6.47 -3.40 -2.96
CA ALA A 42 -6.32 -2.12 -2.29
C ALA A 42 -7.70 -1.47 -2.24
N ARG A 43 -8.27 -1.32 -1.04
CA ARG A 43 -9.58 -0.72 -0.85
C ARG A 43 -9.41 0.74 -1.25
N GLY A 44 -9.81 1.07 -2.46
CA GLY A 44 -9.56 2.36 -3.06
C GLY A 44 -10.63 2.73 -4.08
N ILE A 45 -10.68 4.00 -4.41
CA ILE A 45 -11.62 4.54 -5.39
C ILE A 45 -10.82 4.88 -6.65
N LEU A 46 -11.36 4.51 -7.81
CA LEU A 46 -10.77 4.93 -9.08
C LEU A 46 -10.89 6.44 -9.23
N VAL A 47 -9.87 7.06 -9.83
CA VAL A 47 -9.82 8.52 -10.06
C VAL A 47 -11.08 9.04 -10.76
N GLY A 48 -11.60 8.33 -11.76
CA GLY A 48 -12.83 8.76 -12.45
C GLY A 48 -14.02 8.90 -11.51
N LYS A 49 -14.19 7.93 -10.59
CA LYS A 49 -15.27 7.95 -9.60
C LYS A 49 -15.04 9.03 -8.54
N LEU A 50 -13.81 9.17 -8.03
CA LEU A 50 -13.49 10.22 -7.07
C LEU A 50 -13.68 11.62 -7.67
N ALA A 51 -13.26 11.83 -8.92
CA ALA A 51 -13.41 13.09 -9.62
C ALA A 51 -14.90 13.43 -9.81
N GLN A 52 -15.72 12.46 -10.20
CA GLN A 52 -17.18 12.62 -10.29
C GLN A 52 -17.80 13.00 -8.94
N GLU A 53 -17.43 12.33 -7.85
CA GLU A 53 -17.94 12.62 -6.51
C GLU A 53 -17.54 14.02 -5.99
N LEU A 54 -16.39 14.54 -6.45
CA LEU A 54 -15.91 15.88 -6.08
C LEU A 54 -16.35 16.97 -7.05
N GLY A 55 -17.07 16.64 -8.13
CA GLY A 55 -17.40 17.59 -9.21
C GLY A 55 -16.17 18.13 -9.94
N LEU A 56 -15.06 17.39 -9.94
CA LEU A 56 -13.79 17.78 -10.56
C LEU A 56 -13.56 17.04 -11.87
N HIS A 57 -12.79 17.64 -12.77
CA HIS A 57 -12.32 16.94 -13.94
C HIS A 57 -11.28 15.86 -13.55
N PRO A 58 -11.35 14.61 -14.06
CA PRO A 58 -10.40 13.54 -13.73
C PRO A 58 -8.93 13.91 -13.95
N ARG A 59 -8.67 14.78 -14.94
CA ARG A 59 -7.33 15.33 -15.22
C ARG A 59 -6.75 16.12 -14.04
N THR A 60 -7.59 16.83 -13.28
CA THR A 60 -7.17 17.60 -12.09
C THR A 60 -6.65 16.66 -11.00
N VAL A 61 -7.38 15.58 -10.73
CA VAL A 61 -6.99 14.56 -9.75
C VAL A 61 -5.72 13.83 -10.22
N ARG A 62 -5.63 13.49 -11.51
CA ARG A 62 -4.44 12.85 -12.07
C ARG A 62 -3.20 13.74 -12.00
N ARG A 63 -3.34 15.05 -12.24
CA ARG A 63 -2.26 16.03 -12.10
C ARG A 63 -1.78 16.14 -10.66
N ALA A 64 -2.70 16.16 -9.69
CA ALA A 64 -2.34 16.15 -8.27
C ALA A 64 -1.53 14.91 -7.88
N TRP A 65 -1.87 13.74 -8.42
CA TRP A 65 -1.11 12.50 -8.20
C TRP A 65 0.28 12.55 -8.87
N GLN A 66 0.36 13.00 -10.12
CA GLN A 66 1.63 13.17 -10.83
C GLN A 66 2.58 14.15 -10.10
N ASN A 67 2.02 15.14 -9.42
CA ASN A 67 2.76 16.09 -8.60
C ASN A 67 3.09 15.56 -7.20
N GLY A 68 2.75 14.30 -6.87
CA GLY A 68 2.98 13.71 -5.54
C GLY A 68 2.11 14.27 -4.42
N GLN A 69 1.06 15.03 -4.75
CA GLN A 69 0.22 15.72 -3.77
C GLN A 69 -0.90 14.84 -3.21
N ILE A 70 -1.21 13.73 -3.89
CA ILE A 70 -2.17 12.72 -3.42
C ILE A 70 -1.58 11.31 -3.59
N PRO A 71 -1.82 10.38 -2.64
CA PRO A 71 -1.39 9.00 -2.77
C PRO A 71 -2.26 8.26 -3.79
N GLY A 72 -1.64 7.40 -4.59
CA GLY A 72 -2.35 6.59 -5.57
C GLY A 72 -1.44 5.52 -6.16
N VAL A 73 -2.06 4.39 -6.53
CA VAL A 73 -1.41 3.27 -7.20
C VAL A 73 -1.92 3.20 -8.63
N GLU A 74 -1.02 3.28 -9.60
CA GLU A 74 -1.36 3.09 -11.00
C GLU A 74 -1.57 1.58 -11.26
N LEU A 75 -2.79 1.21 -11.63
CA LEU A 75 -3.15 -0.16 -12.01
C LEU A 75 -2.93 -0.40 -13.52
N SER A 76 -3.09 0.66 -14.32
CA SER A 76 -2.77 0.70 -15.75
C SER A 76 -2.69 2.15 -16.23
N ALA A 77 -2.21 2.37 -17.46
CA ALA A 77 -2.10 3.70 -18.08
C ALA A 77 -3.40 4.54 -18.05
N ARG A 78 -4.57 3.91 -17.84
CA ARG A 78 -5.88 4.59 -17.74
C ARG A 78 -6.55 4.44 -16.37
N ARG A 79 -6.01 3.61 -15.45
CA ARG A 79 -6.63 3.31 -14.16
C ARG A 79 -5.68 3.67 -13.02
N LEU A 80 -6.01 4.75 -12.33
CA LEU A 80 -5.33 5.18 -11.10
C LEU A 80 -6.28 4.93 -9.92
N LEU A 81 -5.78 4.24 -8.91
CA LEU A 81 -6.50 3.88 -7.70
C LEU A 81 -6.01 4.74 -6.54
N ILE A 82 -6.93 5.45 -5.88
CA ILE A 82 -6.63 6.25 -4.69
C ILE A 82 -7.06 5.46 -3.45
N PRO A 83 -6.18 5.30 -2.43
CA PRO A 83 -6.54 4.63 -1.19
C PRO A 83 -7.76 5.26 -0.53
N ARG A 84 -8.63 4.43 0.08
CA ARG A 84 -9.88 4.90 0.67
C ARG A 84 -9.70 5.95 1.76
N ASP A 85 -8.63 5.86 2.55
CA ASP A 85 -8.35 6.83 3.61
C ASP A 85 -8.07 8.23 3.03
N ALA A 86 -7.27 8.29 1.97
CA ALA A 86 -7.04 9.54 1.24
C ALA A 86 -8.33 10.05 0.58
N CYS A 87 -9.15 9.16 -0.01
CA CYS A 87 -10.45 9.56 -0.54
C CYS A 87 -11.36 10.17 0.54
N ASN A 88 -11.42 9.59 1.73
CA ASN A 88 -12.23 10.11 2.83
C ASN A 88 -11.77 11.52 3.22
N LEU A 89 -10.46 11.72 3.39
CA LEU A 89 -9.90 13.03 3.71
C LEU A 89 -10.14 14.06 2.60
N ILE A 90 -9.99 13.66 1.34
CA ILE A 90 -10.27 14.53 0.18
C ILE A 90 -11.75 14.90 0.13
N LYS A 91 -12.67 13.99 0.46
CA LYS A 91 -14.10 14.29 0.54
C LYS A 91 -14.44 15.24 1.69
N THR A 92 -13.78 15.09 2.84
CA THR A 92 -14.01 15.94 4.01
C THR A 92 -13.48 17.36 3.81
N TYR A 93 -12.28 17.52 3.26
CA TYR A 93 -11.58 18.81 3.21
C TYR A 93 -11.54 19.43 1.80
N GLY A 94 -12.02 18.72 0.79
CA GLY A 94 -11.75 19.02 -0.62
C GLY A 94 -10.30 18.72 -1.01
N LEU A 95 -10.04 18.66 -2.32
CA LEU A 95 -8.69 18.37 -2.85
C LEU A 95 -7.65 19.40 -2.36
N GLY A 96 -7.98 20.69 -2.41
CA GLY A 96 -7.05 21.73 -1.95
C GLY A 96 -6.82 21.76 -0.43
N GLY A 97 -7.83 21.37 0.38
CA GLY A 97 -7.67 21.25 1.82
C GLY A 97 -6.78 20.07 2.21
N TYR A 98 -6.95 18.94 1.53
CA TYR A 98 -6.11 17.75 1.67
C TYR A 98 -4.64 18.05 1.36
N ILE A 99 -4.36 18.70 0.21
CA ILE A 99 -3.00 19.02 -0.21
C ILE A 99 -2.30 19.94 0.81
N ARG A 100 -3.01 20.93 1.35
CA ARG A 100 -2.47 21.81 2.40
C ARG A 100 -2.14 21.06 3.69
N ARG A 101 -2.95 20.07 4.09
CA ARG A 101 -2.68 19.22 5.27
C ARG A 101 -1.45 18.34 5.09
N ILE A 102 -1.32 17.71 3.91
CA ILE A 102 -0.16 16.88 3.56
C ILE A 102 1.11 17.74 3.60
N ALA A 103 1.09 18.93 2.98
CA ALA A 103 2.21 19.87 3.02
C ALA A 103 2.56 20.34 4.44
N ALA A 104 1.57 20.39 5.34
CA ALA A 104 1.75 20.74 6.74
C ALA A 104 2.15 19.55 7.65
N GLY A 105 2.35 18.35 7.09
CA GLY A 105 2.70 17.15 7.86
C GLY A 105 1.60 16.63 8.80
N ARG A 106 0.34 17.06 8.62
CA ARG A 106 -0.80 16.62 9.44
C ARG A 106 -1.58 15.53 8.72
N HIS A 107 -1.22 14.27 8.96
CA HIS A 107 -1.95 13.10 8.46
C HIS A 107 -3.09 12.80 9.43
#